data_AF-A0A529MV19-F1
#
_entry.id   AF-A0A529MV19-F1
#
_cell.length_a   1.000
_cell.length_b   1.000
_cell.length_c   1.000
_cell.angle_alpha   90.00
_cell.angle_beta   90.00
_cell.angle_gamma   90.00
#
_symmetry.space_group_name_H-M   'P 1'
#
loop_
_entity.id
_entity.type
_entity.pdbx_description
1 polymer ?
#
loop_
_entity_poly.entity_id
_entity_poly.type
_entity_poly.pdbx_seq_one_letter_code
_entity_poly.pdbx_strand_id
1 'polypeptide(L)' 'MTITMYGITTCDTIRKARVWLESHGGHYRFHDYRAEGIEAGKLDG' A
#
# COMPACT_ATOMS: atom_id res chain seq x y z
N MET A 1 -10.53 11.66 3.89
CA MET A 1 -9.41 10.90 4.51
C MET A 1 -9.12 9.73 3.60
N THR A 2 -7.92 9.68 3.01
CA THR A 2 -7.56 8.65 2.01
C THR A 2 -6.71 7.59 2.69
N ILE A 3 -7.08 6.32 2.57
CA ILE A 3 -6.31 5.21 3.14
C ILE A 3 -5.03 5.08 2.31
N THR A 4 -3.85 5.03 2.94
CA THR A 4 -2.60 4.74 2.21
C THR A 4 -2.19 3.32 2.53
N MET A 5 -2.18 2.46 1.51
CA MET A 5 -1.70 1.09 1.62
C MET A 5 -0.25 1.04 1.13
N TYR A 6 0.63 0.56 1.98
CA TYR A 6 2.04 0.40 1.66
C TYR A 6 2.36 -1.06 1.35
N GLY A 7 3.21 -1.31 0.36
CA GLY A 7 3.60 -2.67 0.03
C GLY A 7 4.54 -2.76 -1.16
N ILE A 8 4.63 -3.96 -1.72
CA ILE A 8 5.37 -4.24 -2.95
C ILE A 8 4.43 -4.94 -3.91
N THR A 9 4.40 -4.51 -5.17
CA THR A 9 3.54 -5.08 -6.23
C THR A 9 3.69 -6.59 -6.45
N THR A 10 4.86 -7.15 -6.17
CA THR A 10 5.15 -8.59 -6.34
C THR A 10 4.65 -9.48 -5.19
N CYS A 11 4.09 -8.91 -4.12
CA CYS A 11 3.57 -9.68 -2.99
C CYS A 11 2.11 -10.08 -3.21
N ASP A 12 1.80 -11.38 -3.17
CA ASP A 12 0.44 -11.88 -3.35
C ASP A 12 -0.54 -11.37 -2.28
N THR A 13 -0.08 -11.18 -1.04
CA THR A 13 -0.90 -10.60 0.03
C THR A 13 -1.32 -9.17 -0.30
N ILE A 14 -0.39 -8.35 -0.82
CA ILE A 14 -0.69 -6.97 -1.25
C ILE A 14 -1.66 -6.96 -2.42
N ARG A 15 -1.48 -7.87 -3.40
CA ARG A 15 -2.41 -8.00 -4.53
C ARG A 15 -3.83 -8.31 -4.05
N LYS A 16 -3.98 -9.25 -3.11
CA LYS A 16 -5.29 -9.59 -2.52
C LYS A 16 -5.90 -8.42 -1.74
N ALA A 17 -5.09 -7.70 -0.96
CA ALA A 17 -5.54 -6.52 -0.22
C ALA A 17 -6.04 -5.40 -1.13
N ARG A 18 -5.35 -5.14 -2.25
CA ARG A 18 -5.80 -4.21 -3.29
C ARG A 18 -7.16 -4.58 -3.84
N VAL A 19 -7.30 -5.82 -4.31
CA VAL A 19 -8.57 -6.33 -4.88
C VAL A 19 -9.71 -6.20 -3.86
N TRP A 20 -9.45 -6.50 -2.59
CA TRP A 20 -10.44 -6.35 -1.53
C TRP A 20 -10.84 -4.88 -1.32
N LEU A 21 -9.86 -3.96 -1.26
CA LEU A 21 -10.11 -2.53 -1.10
C LEU A 21 -10.86 -1.92 -2.29
N GLU A 22 -10.50 -2.31 -3.51
CA GLU A 22 -11.21 -1.91 -4.74
C GLU A 22 -12.66 -2.42 -4.72
N SER A 23 -12.88 -3.67 -4.31
CA SER A 23 -14.22 -4.27 -4.21
C SER A 23 -15.10 -3.63 -3.14
N HIS A 24 -14.53 -3.00 -2.12
CA HIS A 24 -15.28 -2.35 -1.03
C HIS A 24 -15.45 -0.84 -1.23
N GLY A 25 -15.11 -0.31 -2.42
CA GLY A 25 -15.23 1.12 -2.72
C GLY A 25 -14.25 1.99 -1.93
N GLY A 26 -13.17 1.38 -1.42
CA GLY A 26 -12.15 2.09 -0.66
C GLY A 26 -11.33 2.98 -1.60
N HIS A 27 -11.46 4.29 -1.46
CA HIS A 27 -10.47 5.21 -2.02
C HIS A 27 -9.15 5.04 -1.25
N TYR A 28 -8.17 4.38 -1.88
CA TYR A 28 -6.85 4.20 -1.31
C TYR A 28 -5.74 4.65 -2.26
N ARG A 29 -4.64 5.14 -1.69
CA ARG A 29 -3.36 5.35 -2.38
C ARG A 29 -2.49 4.14 -2.13
N PHE A 30 -1.95 3.53 -3.18
CA PHE A 30 -0.90 2.54 -3.01
C PHE A 30 0.48 3.21 -2.98
N HIS A 31 1.33 2.81 -2.05
CA HIS A 31 2.73 3.22 -1.97
C HIS A 31 3.64 2.01 -2.20
N ASP A 32 4.39 1.98 -3.29
CA ASP A 32 5.33 0.89 -3.61
C ASP A 32 6.70 1.15 -2.99
N TYR A 33 7.14 0.28 -2.08
CA TYR A 33 8.44 0.44 -1.42
C TYR A 33 9.63 0.36 -2.38
N ARG A 34 9.53 -0.40 -3.48
CA ARG A 34 10.61 -0.53 -4.45
C ARG A 34 10.66 0.65 -5.42
N ALA A 35 9.50 1.17 -5.82
CA ALA A 35 9.44 2.26 -6.79
C ALA A 35 9.59 3.64 -6.12
N GLU A 36 8.95 3.85 -4.97
CA GLU A 36 8.88 5.14 -4.30
C GLU A 36 9.87 5.26 -3.14
N GLY A 37 10.44 4.13 -2.67
CA GLY A 37 11.23 4.10 -1.44
C GLY A 37 10.40 4.38 -0.19
N ILE A 38 11.02 4.34 0.99
CA ILE A 38 10.39 4.77 2.25
C ILE A 38 11.36 5.68 2.98
N GLU A 39 10.83 6.77 3.55
CA GLU A 39 11.61 7.69 4.36
C GLU A 39 11.96 7.03 5.69
N ALA A 40 13.22 7.14 6.13
CA ALA A 40 13.70 6.51 7.36
C ALA A 40 12.87 6.89 8.59
N GLY A 41 12.41 8.14 8.68
CA GLY A 41 11.55 8.60 9.78
C GLY A 41 10.17 7.93 9.87
N LYS A 42 9.74 7.15 8.88
CA LYS A 42 8.55 6.27 8.97
C LYS A 42 8.86 4.88 9.51
N LEU A 43 10.14 4.54 9.66
CA LEU A 43 10.62 3.26 10.17
C LEU A 43 11.05 3.34 11.64
N ASP A 44 11.22 4.55 12.17
CA ASP A 44 11.41 4.81 13.60
C ASP A 44 10.09 4.53 14.34
N GLY A 45 9.92 3.27 14.77
CA GLY A 45 8.77 2.79 15.55
C GLY A 45 8.87 3.08 17.04
#